data_AF-A0A416GB92-F1
#
_entry.id   AF-A0A416GB92-F1
#
_cell.length_a   1.000
_cell.length_b   1.000
_cell.length_c   1.000
_cell.angle_alpha   90.00
_cell.angle_beta   90.00
_cell.angle_gamma   90.00
#
_symmetry.space_group_name_H-M   'P 1'
#
loop_
_entity.id
_entity.type
_entity.pdbx_description
1 polymer ?
#
loop_
_entity_poly.entity_id
_entity_poly.type
_entity_poly.pdbx_seq_one_letter_code
_entity_poly.pdbx_strand_id
1 'polypeptide(L)'
;MNNIYKKMGLTLVCLACGFSLMAQETSDVSKDDALLLPAALEQQADFKVFTKLLKETQWDQVLMAAEDEDFVMEYNPPQNPTMGPSVTPESRPYAFTVFAEHDSVFASRGIKDAATLTAYLQEHYADNSVFEGMLYNDQYTDARHVVNRFVAYHLLPQILRPEQLVIHYNEYDFDLDAFLETGIAHPTIPVYEYYTTMGEDRRLLKLYESTSSGGVRLNRIVEHNPQTFMEQEVKIEGILVSGEHMQKASNGNIYFLNKMLVYDDDFALNGLAKERLRFDFTALTPELMNLGYRRLMNNSFRTLYLPVDYMDNIKVLSGKLFYNPGFRGGWSDYQGDELSLHAQKDGSDVLIKLPPVSADGMYQVRMGFFSNPLRGIVQYYFGTEDNIAAIGIPIDERVDFNTGYIPFGWSDSFVDSDLILYQANLMKAPNGIQNFMGGGESLRDSKTSIRRIIGVFDMRVGETYYLRIKTSSGMNSEVLLDYLELVPSTVYDNPEVSEDIW
;
A
#
# COMPACT_ATOMS: atom_id res chain seq x y z
N MET A 1 -10.94 -17.82 -51.39
CA MET A 1 -11.45 -17.41 -52.71
C MET A 1 -12.78 -16.72 -52.50
N ASN A 2 -12.84 -15.42 -52.82
CA ASN A 2 -14.02 -14.57 -53.07
C ASN A 2 -15.02 -14.38 -51.90
N ASN A 3 -15.09 -13.22 -51.24
CA ASN A 3 -15.40 -11.84 -51.66
C ASN A 3 -16.77 -11.50 -51.09
N ILE A 4 -16.86 -10.48 -50.23
CA ILE A 4 -17.84 -9.38 -50.32
C ILE A 4 -17.27 -8.22 -49.50
N TYR A 5 -16.73 -7.25 -50.23
CA TYR A 5 -16.46 -5.88 -49.82
C TYR A 5 -17.25 -4.97 -50.77
N LYS A 6 -17.58 -3.76 -50.28
CA LYS A 6 -18.23 -2.58 -50.91
C LYS A 6 -19.67 -2.39 -50.43
N LYS A 7 -20.11 -1.18 -50.03
CA LYS A 7 -19.69 0.18 -50.44
C LYS A 7 -20.41 1.20 -49.52
N MET A 8 -19.75 2.26 -49.04
CA MET A 8 -19.95 3.71 -49.36
C MET A 8 -19.95 4.44 -48.00
N GLY A 9 -19.31 5.58 -47.74
CA GLY A 9 -18.74 6.66 -48.54
C GLY A 9 -19.12 7.99 -47.86
N LEU A 10 -18.24 9.00 -47.92
CA LEU A 10 -18.40 10.40 -47.46
C LEU A 10 -18.29 10.63 -45.93
N THR A 11 -17.58 11.61 -45.36
CA THR A 11 -16.98 12.85 -45.86
C THR A 11 -15.86 13.27 -44.90
N LEU A 12 -14.70 13.64 -45.45
CA LEU A 12 -13.61 14.29 -44.72
C LEU A 12 -14.02 15.76 -44.46
N VAL A 13 -14.26 16.12 -43.20
CA VAL A 13 -14.31 17.51 -42.74
C VAL A 13 -13.17 17.68 -41.74
N CYS A 14 -12.09 18.30 -42.21
CA CYS A 14 -11.05 18.83 -41.35
C CYS A 14 -11.65 19.99 -40.55
N LEU A 15 -11.95 19.76 -39.26
CA LEU A 15 -11.95 20.83 -38.27
C LEU A 15 -10.72 20.64 -37.40
N ALA A 16 -9.81 21.60 -37.54
CA ALA A 16 -8.69 21.80 -36.65
C ALA A 16 -9.23 22.24 -35.28
N CYS A 17 -9.15 21.35 -34.29
CA CYS A 17 -9.03 21.71 -32.89
C CYS A 17 -7.75 21.03 -32.40
N GLY A 18 -6.83 21.84 -31.86
CA GLY A 18 -5.48 21.42 -31.52
C GLY A 18 -5.48 20.27 -30.53
N PHE A 19 -5.10 19.09 -31.00
CA PHE A 19 -4.65 18.01 -30.15
C PHE A 19 -3.21 18.30 -29.77
N SER A 20 -2.99 18.77 -28.55
CA SER A 20 -1.73 18.52 -27.87
C SER A 20 -1.61 17.01 -27.72
N LEU A 21 -0.75 16.38 -28.53
CA LEU A 21 -0.17 15.11 -28.15
C LEU A 21 0.37 15.33 -26.73
N MET A 22 -0.16 14.59 -25.75
CA MET A 22 0.54 14.30 -24.51
C MET A 22 1.77 13.48 -24.90
N ALA A 23 2.76 14.17 -25.44
CA ALA A 23 4.14 13.75 -25.32
C ALA A 23 4.36 13.63 -23.82
N GLN A 24 4.61 12.40 -23.39
CA GLN A 24 5.37 12.12 -22.19
C GLN A 24 6.51 13.14 -22.17
N GLU A 25 6.43 14.14 -21.29
CA GLU A 25 7.60 14.88 -20.89
C GLU A 25 8.53 13.81 -20.31
N THR A 26 9.41 13.28 -21.15
CA THR A 26 10.77 13.05 -20.72
C THR A 26 11.19 14.40 -20.17
N SER A 27 11.01 14.58 -18.86
CA SER A 27 11.53 15.75 -18.17
C SER A 27 13.03 15.66 -18.32
N ASP A 28 13.52 16.26 -19.40
CA ASP A 28 14.90 16.66 -19.61
C ASP A 28 15.16 17.89 -18.71
N VAL A 29 14.74 17.79 -17.45
CA VAL A 29 15.41 18.49 -16.37
C VAL A 29 16.72 17.73 -16.26
N SER A 30 17.82 18.39 -16.62
CA SER A 30 19.15 17.92 -16.29
C SER A 30 19.09 17.33 -14.88
N LYS A 31 19.42 16.04 -14.72
CA LYS A 31 19.57 15.39 -13.41
C LYS A 31 20.51 16.20 -12.50
N ASP A 32 21.33 17.08 -13.08
CA ASP A 32 22.33 17.92 -12.43
C ASP A 32 21.80 19.20 -11.73
N ASP A 33 20.54 19.63 -11.92
CA ASP A 33 20.05 20.91 -11.34
C ASP A 33 18.87 20.78 -10.34
N ALA A 34 18.31 19.59 -10.13
CA ALA A 34 17.17 19.40 -9.22
C ALA A 34 17.61 19.22 -7.75
N LEU A 35 17.08 20.05 -6.86
CA LEU A 35 17.38 20.03 -5.44
C LEU A 35 16.82 18.79 -4.75
N LEU A 36 17.57 18.27 -3.77
CA LEU A 36 17.06 17.28 -2.81
C LEU A 36 15.98 17.90 -1.92
N LEU A 37 15.13 17.06 -1.35
CA LEU A 37 13.94 17.46 -0.59
C LEU A 37 14.18 18.56 0.47
N PRO A 38 15.21 18.47 1.36
CA PRO A 38 15.44 19.51 2.35
C PRO A 38 15.72 20.89 1.73
N ALA A 39 16.58 20.92 0.71
CA ALA A 39 16.92 22.15 0.00
C ALA A 39 15.73 22.69 -0.82
N ALA A 40 14.92 21.80 -1.41
CA ALA A 40 13.71 22.17 -2.12
C ALA A 40 12.67 22.83 -1.18
N LEU A 41 12.50 22.30 0.04
CA LEU A 41 11.60 22.85 1.03
C LEU A 41 12.12 24.17 1.64
N GLU A 42 13.43 24.30 1.86
CA GLU A 42 14.06 25.53 2.36
C GLU A 42 13.78 26.76 1.47
N GLN A 43 13.56 26.55 0.17
CA GLN A 43 13.21 27.61 -0.76
C GLN A 43 11.76 28.09 -0.62
N GLN A 44 10.92 27.35 0.09
CA GLN A 44 9.51 27.69 0.27
C GLN A 44 9.34 28.68 1.43
N ALA A 45 9.02 29.93 1.07
CA ALA A 45 8.97 31.05 2.01
C ALA A 45 7.93 30.90 3.13
N ASP A 46 6.91 30.07 2.91
CA ASP A 46 5.78 29.87 3.82
C ASP A 46 5.83 28.53 4.57
N PHE A 47 6.98 27.84 4.59
CA PHE A 47 7.19 26.57 5.29
C PHE A 47 8.42 26.61 6.21
N LYS A 48 8.75 27.80 6.73
CA LYS A 48 9.94 28.03 7.56
C LYS A 48 9.87 27.28 8.88
N VAL A 49 8.69 27.18 9.50
CA VAL A 49 8.52 26.47 10.77
C VAL A 49 8.74 24.98 10.55
N PHE A 50 8.11 24.37 9.54
CA PHE A 50 8.31 22.94 9.24
C PHE A 50 9.77 22.63 8.87
N THR A 51 10.38 23.48 8.05
CA THR A 51 11.81 23.37 7.70
C THR A 51 12.71 23.43 8.95
N LYS A 52 12.41 24.33 9.89
CA LYS A 52 13.14 24.45 11.15
C LYS A 52 12.97 23.19 12.01
N LEU A 53 11.76 22.64 12.09
CA LEU A 53 11.48 21.40 12.81
C LEU A 53 12.29 20.23 12.24
N LEU A 54 12.32 20.05 10.91
CA LEU A 54 13.14 19.01 10.27
C LEU A 54 14.62 19.06 10.70
N LYS A 55 15.19 20.28 10.77
CA LYS A 55 16.58 20.51 11.20
C LYS A 55 16.79 20.24 12.68
N GLU A 56 15.87 20.70 13.53
CA GLU A 56 15.94 20.49 14.99
C GLU A 56 15.82 19.00 15.36
N THR A 57 15.09 18.21 14.55
CA THR A 57 14.94 16.76 14.72
C THR A 57 15.94 15.92 13.91
N GLN A 58 16.81 16.54 13.10
CA GLN A 58 17.75 15.89 12.17
C GLN A 58 17.12 15.03 11.05
N TRP A 59 15.82 15.18 10.80
CA TRP A 59 15.15 14.47 9.70
C TRP A 59 15.57 15.03 8.35
N ASP A 60 16.00 16.30 8.28
CA ASP A 60 16.60 16.88 7.08
C ASP A 60 17.82 16.07 6.59
N GLN A 61 18.64 15.55 7.50
CA GLN A 61 19.82 14.74 7.15
C GLN A 61 19.44 13.40 6.51
N VAL A 62 18.41 12.73 7.04
CA VAL A 62 17.91 11.46 6.48
C VAL A 62 17.35 11.68 5.07
N LEU A 63 16.62 12.79 4.89
CA LEU A 63 16.03 13.18 3.60
C LEU A 63 17.06 13.62 2.55
N MET A 64 18.36 13.58 2.84
CA MET A 64 19.43 13.81 1.85
C MET A 64 19.79 12.54 1.05
N ALA A 65 19.36 11.35 1.49
CA ALA A 65 19.65 10.10 0.78
C ALA A 65 18.97 10.05 -0.60
N ALA A 66 19.64 9.48 -1.60
CA ALA A 66 19.09 9.39 -2.97
C ALA A 66 19.37 8.04 -3.63
N GLU A 67 20.47 7.38 -3.30
CA GLU A 67 20.87 6.10 -3.89
C GLU A 67 21.51 5.21 -2.81
N ASP A 68 21.31 3.90 -2.94
CA ASP A 68 22.05 2.88 -2.18
C ASP A 68 23.39 2.61 -2.88
N GLU A 69 24.47 3.23 -2.40
CA GLU A 69 25.82 3.09 -2.97
C GLU A 69 26.37 1.66 -2.86
N ASP A 70 25.84 0.85 -1.94
CA ASP A 70 26.26 -0.53 -1.72
C ASP A 70 25.48 -1.53 -2.60
N PHE A 71 24.45 -1.07 -3.33
CA PHE A 71 23.66 -1.93 -4.20
C PHE A 71 24.48 -2.47 -5.38
N VAL A 72 24.49 -3.80 -5.52
CA VAL A 72 25.12 -4.50 -6.63
C VAL A 72 24.06 -5.15 -7.52
N MET A 73 23.97 -4.69 -8.76
CA MET A 73 23.06 -5.25 -9.76
C MET A 73 23.39 -6.71 -10.08
N GLU A 74 22.36 -7.55 -10.13
CA GLU A 74 22.45 -8.91 -10.67
C GLU A 74 22.16 -8.93 -12.19
N TYR A 75 23.20 -9.06 -13.01
CA TYR A 75 23.11 -8.95 -14.48
C TYR A 75 22.32 -10.07 -15.19
N ASN A 76 22.13 -11.23 -14.54
CA ASN A 76 21.55 -12.41 -15.18
C ASN A 76 20.31 -12.88 -14.42
N PRO A 77 19.17 -12.19 -14.55
CA PRO A 77 17.96 -12.59 -13.86
C PRO A 77 17.56 -14.01 -14.28
N PRO A 78 17.11 -14.84 -13.34
CA PRO A 78 16.54 -16.13 -13.65
C PRO A 78 15.31 -15.95 -14.55
N GLN A 79 15.16 -16.83 -15.52
CA GLN A 79 13.96 -16.85 -16.37
C GLN A 79 12.79 -17.40 -15.56
N ASN A 80 11.63 -16.74 -15.66
CA ASN A 80 10.39 -17.24 -15.13
C ASN A 80 9.62 -17.98 -16.25
N PRO A 81 9.51 -19.32 -16.20
CA PRO A 81 8.89 -20.09 -17.28
C PRO A 81 7.40 -19.82 -17.47
N THR A 82 6.71 -19.27 -16.46
CA THR A 82 5.27 -18.92 -16.53
C THR A 82 5.02 -17.47 -16.90
N MET A 83 6.00 -16.57 -16.71
CA MET A 83 5.82 -15.12 -16.87
C MET A 83 6.69 -14.50 -17.99
N GLY A 84 7.57 -15.27 -18.62
CA GLY A 84 8.42 -14.80 -19.72
C GLY A 84 9.74 -14.17 -19.22
N PRO A 85 10.40 -13.34 -20.05
CA PRO A 85 11.70 -12.76 -19.69
C PRO A 85 11.56 -11.76 -18.54
N SER A 86 12.39 -11.95 -17.52
CA SER A 86 12.51 -11.04 -16.38
C SER A 86 13.69 -10.09 -16.54
N VAL A 87 13.61 -8.94 -15.88
CA VAL A 87 14.71 -7.97 -15.74
C VAL A 87 15.09 -7.83 -14.26
N THR A 88 16.28 -7.33 -13.96
CA THR A 88 16.72 -6.98 -12.59
C THR A 88 16.71 -5.46 -12.44
N PRO A 89 16.43 -4.90 -11.24
CA PRO A 89 16.64 -3.49 -10.96
C PRO A 89 18.07 -3.04 -11.28
N GLU A 90 18.22 -1.92 -11.97
CA GLU A 90 19.55 -1.36 -12.27
C GLU A 90 20.13 -0.54 -11.12
N SER A 91 19.27 -0.11 -10.20
CA SER A 91 19.62 0.64 -9.00
C SER A 91 18.61 0.35 -7.88
N ARG A 92 18.96 0.79 -6.67
CA ARG A 92 18.09 0.82 -5.51
C ARG A 92 18.03 2.26 -4.98
N PRO A 93 17.17 3.12 -5.55
CA PRO A 93 17.10 4.53 -5.17
C PRO A 93 16.38 4.72 -3.83
N TYR A 94 16.83 5.72 -3.07
CA TYR A 94 16.08 6.27 -1.96
C TYR A 94 15.27 7.47 -2.45
N ALA A 95 13.99 7.48 -2.14
CA ALA A 95 13.15 8.64 -2.35
C ALA A 95 12.10 8.74 -1.25
N PHE A 96 11.53 9.93 -1.07
CA PHE A 96 10.63 10.19 0.06
C PHE A 96 9.39 10.98 -0.36
N THR A 97 8.42 10.99 0.55
CA THR A 97 7.29 11.91 0.49
C THR A 97 7.23 12.68 1.79
N VAL A 98 7.13 14.00 1.70
CA VAL A 98 6.99 14.92 2.84
C VAL A 98 5.62 15.58 2.77
N PHE A 99 4.82 15.46 3.82
CA PHE A 99 3.60 16.24 3.98
C PHE A 99 3.91 17.47 4.83
N ALA A 100 4.28 18.59 4.20
CA ALA A 100 4.76 19.78 4.92
C ALA A 100 3.60 20.71 5.28
N GLU A 101 3.48 21.09 6.54
CA GLU A 101 2.47 22.06 7.00
C GLU A 101 2.91 23.50 6.74
N HIS A 102 2.00 24.31 6.20
CA HIS A 102 2.21 25.73 5.96
C HIS A 102 2.37 26.51 7.29
N ASP A 103 3.18 27.56 7.30
CA ASP A 103 3.50 28.38 8.47
C ASP A 103 2.24 28.94 9.17
N SER A 104 1.16 29.19 8.43
CA SER A 104 -0.13 29.63 9.00
C SER A 104 -0.77 28.59 9.93
N VAL A 105 -0.55 27.29 9.69
CA VAL A 105 -1.03 26.20 10.55
C VAL A 105 -0.37 26.30 11.92
N PHE A 106 0.94 26.51 11.95
CA PHE A 106 1.72 26.70 13.17
C PHE A 106 1.44 28.04 13.85
N ALA A 107 1.38 29.14 13.09
CA ALA A 107 1.18 30.48 13.61
C ALA A 107 -0.16 30.62 14.36
N SER A 108 -1.22 29.98 13.86
CA SER A 108 -2.54 29.96 14.53
C SER A 108 -2.53 29.31 15.92
N ARG A 109 -1.48 28.55 16.25
CA ARG A 109 -1.27 27.81 17.50
C ARG A 109 -0.10 28.35 18.33
N GLY A 110 0.52 29.45 17.88
CA GLY A 110 1.71 30.02 18.55
C GLY A 110 2.99 29.19 18.41
N ILE A 111 3.01 28.21 17.50
CA ILE A 111 4.16 27.32 17.27
C ILE A 111 5.15 28.02 16.32
N LYS A 112 6.44 27.98 16.67
CA LYS A 112 7.53 28.62 15.93
C LYS A 112 8.77 27.74 15.77
N ASP A 113 8.87 26.68 16.58
CA ASP A 113 10.02 25.79 16.73
C ASP A 113 9.67 24.56 17.56
N ALA A 114 10.64 23.66 17.73
CA ALA A 114 10.47 22.44 18.51
C ALA A 114 10.08 22.71 19.97
N ALA A 115 10.60 23.76 20.61
CA ALA A 115 10.25 24.08 21.99
C ALA A 115 8.76 24.45 22.15
N THR A 116 8.27 25.35 21.30
CA THR A 116 6.86 25.76 21.30
C THR A 116 5.92 24.65 20.83
N LEU A 117 6.36 23.82 19.88
CA LEU A 117 5.61 22.62 19.48
C LEU A 117 5.55 21.59 20.60
N THR A 118 6.63 21.37 21.36
CA THR A 118 6.67 20.46 22.51
C THR A 118 5.60 20.87 23.53
N ALA A 119 5.57 22.15 23.91
CA ALA A 119 4.58 22.68 24.83
C ALA A 119 3.15 22.50 24.31
N TYR A 120 2.90 22.79 23.02
CA TYR A 120 1.60 22.59 22.40
C TYR A 120 1.18 21.11 22.40
N LEU A 121 2.08 20.19 22.04
CA LEU A 121 1.77 18.76 22.03
C LEU A 121 1.55 18.22 23.45
N GLN A 122 2.26 18.75 24.45
CA GLN A 122 2.01 18.44 25.84
C GLN A 122 0.62 18.88 26.31
N GLU A 123 0.23 20.11 26.00
CA GLU A 123 -1.04 20.67 26.44
C GLU A 123 -2.24 19.99 25.77
N HIS A 124 -2.10 19.57 24.52
CA HIS A 124 -3.22 19.10 23.71
C HIS A 124 -3.27 17.60 23.46
N TYR A 125 -2.16 16.86 23.60
CA TYR A 125 -2.08 15.44 23.22
C TYR A 125 -1.31 14.54 24.21
N ALA A 126 -0.89 15.02 25.39
CA ALA A 126 -0.12 14.21 26.35
C ALA A 126 -0.93 13.11 27.06
N ASP A 127 -2.26 13.25 27.16
CA ASP A 127 -3.13 12.26 27.83
C ASP A 127 -3.48 11.05 26.93
N ASN A 128 -2.97 11.02 25.71
CA ASN A 128 -3.26 9.97 24.74
C ASN A 128 -2.47 8.69 25.07
N SER A 129 -3.22 7.62 25.35
CA SER A 129 -2.71 6.31 25.81
C SER A 129 -1.77 5.60 24.84
N VAL A 130 -1.67 6.09 23.59
CA VAL A 130 -0.85 5.54 22.50
C VAL A 130 0.65 5.84 22.69
N PHE A 131 1.05 6.55 23.75
CA PHE A 131 2.37 7.17 23.81
C PHE A 131 3.15 6.95 25.11
N GLU A 132 3.35 5.69 25.52
CA GLU A 132 4.30 5.38 26.60
C GLU A 132 5.74 5.79 26.23
N GLY A 133 6.51 6.25 27.23
CA GLY A 133 7.95 6.53 27.07
C GLY A 133 8.33 7.85 26.39
N MET A 134 7.36 8.77 26.17
CA MET A 134 7.63 10.07 25.53
C MET A 134 8.61 10.96 26.29
N LEU A 135 9.49 11.62 25.52
CA LEU A 135 10.33 12.71 26.01
C LEU A 135 9.76 14.07 25.59
N TYR A 136 9.92 15.03 26.50
CA TYR A 136 9.48 16.42 26.32
C TYR A 136 10.55 17.45 26.74
N ASN A 137 11.79 16.99 26.83
CA ASN A 137 12.94 17.83 27.18
C ASN A 137 13.48 18.50 25.91
N ASP A 138 14.75 18.91 25.91
CA ASP A 138 15.40 19.55 24.77
C ASP A 138 16.11 18.56 23.82
N GLN A 139 15.84 17.25 23.96
CA GLN A 139 16.49 16.19 23.17
C GLN A 139 15.71 15.88 21.89
N TYR A 140 15.56 16.87 21.01
CA TYR A 140 14.71 16.78 19.81
C TYR A 140 15.14 15.71 18.77
N THR A 141 16.37 15.22 18.85
CA THR A 141 16.90 14.17 17.96
C THR A 141 16.65 12.76 18.50
N ASP A 142 16.23 12.61 19.75
CA ASP A 142 15.85 11.32 20.32
C ASP A 142 14.51 10.89 19.69
N ALA A 143 14.45 9.66 19.17
CA ALA A 143 13.25 9.16 18.50
C ALA A 143 12.02 9.11 19.43
N ARG A 144 12.22 9.03 20.76
CA ARG A 144 11.15 9.08 21.76
C ARG A 144 10.61 10.49 22.00
N HIS A 145 11.30 11.51 21.52
CA HIS A 145 10.89 12.90 21.71
C HIS A 145 9.62 13.22 20.92
N VAL A 146 8.63 13.85 21.57
CA VAL A 146 7.29 14.07 20.99
C VAL A 146 7.33 14.83 19.65
N VAL A 147 8.22 15.83 19.53
CA VAL A 147 8.44 16.57 18.28
C VAL A 147 9.08 15.71 17.19
N ASN A 148 10.03 14.84 17.55
CA ASN A 148 10.66 13.94 16.57
C ASN A 148 9.61 13.02 15.94
N ARG A 149 8.77 12.42 16.80
CA ARG A 149 7.65 11.55 16.38
C ARG A 149 6.61 12.31 15.57
N PHE A 150 6.30 13.55 15.95
CA PHE A 150 5.41 14.41 15.17
C PHE A 150 5.97 14.63 13.77
N VAL A 151 7.23 15.05 13.64
CA VAL A 151 7.86 15.28 12.33
C VAL A 151 7.94 13.98 11.52
N ALA A 152 8.36 12.86 12.13
CA ALA A 152 8.48 11.56 11.47
C ALA A 152 7.15 11.07 10.87
N TYR A 153 6.02 11.39 11.51
CA TYR A 153 4.68 11.05 11.00
C TYR A 153 4.31 11.73 9.67
N HIS A 154 5.01 12.80 9.30
CA HIS A 154 4.81 13.51 8.03
C HIS A 154 5.68 12.96 6.89
N LEU A 155 6.48 11.93 7.16
CA LEU A 155 7.50 11.43 6.24
C LEU A 155 7.19 9.98 5.85
N LEU A 156 7.25 9.69 4.56
CA LEU A 156 7.21 8.34 4.02
C LEU A 156 8.55 7.97 3.39
N PRO A 157 9.00 6.71 3.53
CA PRO A 157 10.28 6.23 2.95
C PRO A 157 10.19 5.96 1.44
N GLN A 158 9.11 6.42 0.80
CA GLN A 158 8.89 6.24 -0.63
C GLN A 158 8.34 7.49 -1.30
N ILE A 159 8.65 7.65 -2.57
CA ILE A 159 8.02 8.67 -3.41
C ILE A 159 6.58 8.27 -3.75
N LEU A 160 5.62 9.12 -3.41
CA LEU A 160 4.26 9.03 -3.93
C LEU A 160 4.10 10.10 -4.99
N ARG A 161 3.84 9.68 -6.22
CA ARG A 161 3.40 10.57 -7.29
C ARG A 161 1.90 10.84 -7.12
N PRO A 162 1.34 11.93 -7.67
CA PRO A 162 -0.09 12.22 -7.56
C PRO A 162 -0.99 11.01 -7.92
N GLU A 163 -0.66 10.30 -8.99
CA GLU A 163 -1.34 9.09 -9.46
C GLU A 163 -1.09 7.83 -8.61
N GLN A 164 -0.18 7.91 -7.64
CA GLN A 164 0.17 6.84 -6.69
C GLN A 164 -0.22 7.20 -5.24
N LEU A 165 -0.88 8.34 -5.01
CA LEU A 165 -1.43 8.66 -3.69
C LEU A 165 -2.51 7.64 -3.30
N VAL A 166 -3.34 7.24 -4.26
CA VAL A 166 -4.26 6.10 -4.16
C VAL A 166 -4.16 5.34 -5.48
N ILE A 167 -4.03 4.02 -5.42
CA ILE A 167 -3.94 3.18 -6.61
C ILE A 167 -5.34 2.77 -7.07
N HIS A 168 -5.70 3.22 -8.28
CA HIS A 168 -6.93 2.88 -8.96
C HIS A 168 -6.67 1.86 -10.08
N TYR A 169 -7.31 0.69 -9.99
CA TYR A 169 -7.16 -0.36 -10.98
C TYR A 169 -8.27 -1.41 -11.00
N ASN A 170 -8.37 -2.19 -9.92
CA ASN A 170 -9.22 -3.38 -9.81
C ASN A 170 -10.32 -3.19 -8.78
N GLU A 171 -10.57 -1.97 -8.30
CA GLU A 171 -11.74 -1.70 -7.50
C GLU A 171 -13.03 -1.94 -8.30
N TYR A 172 -14.07 -2.38 -7.59
CA TYR A 172 -15.33 -2.83 -8.17
C TYR A 172 -15.96 -1.77 -9.07
N ASP A 173 -16.26 -2.11 -10.33
CA ASP A 173 -16.80 -1.22 -11.38
C ASP A 173 -15.87 -0.07 -11.85
N PHE A 174 -14.55 -0.13 -11.57
CA PHE A 174 -13.63 0.89 -12.07
C PHE A 174 -13.43 0.85 -13.58
N ASP A 175 -13.61 2.00 -14.23
CA ASP A 175 -13.34 2.19 -15.66
C ASP A 175 -11.88 2.58 -15.90
N LEU A 176 -11.03 1.57 -16.07
CA LEU A 176 -9.62 1.77 -16.38
C LEU A 176 -9.42 2.53 -17.70
N ASP A 177 -10.21 2.25 -18.73
CA ASP A 177 -9.98 2.84 -20.05
C ASP A 177 -10.25 4.35 -20.01
N ALA A 178 -11.30 4.79 -19.30
CA ALA A 178 -11.57 6.20 -19.05
C ALA A 178 -10.46 6.88 -18.22
N PHE A 179 -9.93 6.19 -17.19
CA PHE A 179 -8.81 6.70 -16.41
C PHE A 179 -7.56 6.89 -17.26
N LEU A 180 -7.23 5.93 -18.13
CA LEU A 180 -6.07 6.03 -19.02
C LEU A 180 -6.23 7.12 -20.08
N GLU A 181 -7.45 7.41 -20.53
CA GLU A 181 -7.72 8.48 -21.49
C GLU A 181 -7.62 9.87 -20.86
N THR A 182 -8.13 10.04 -19.63
CA THR A 182 -8.30 11.36 -19.01
C THR A 182 -7.24 11.70 -17.96
N GLY A 183 -6.61 10.69 -17.36
CA GLY A 183 -5.74 10.82 -16.19
C GLY A 183 -6.49 11.16 -14.90
N ILE A 184 -7.83 11.11 -14.89
CA ILE A 184 -8.66 11.47 -13.74
C ILE A 184 -9.36 10.20 -13.24
N ALA A 185 -9.12 9.84 -11.98
CA ALA A 185 -9.79 8.70 -11.36
C ALA A 185 -11.27 9.02 -11.11
N HIS A 186 -12.12 8.05 -11.40
CA HIS A 186 -13.54 8.08 -11.09
C HIS A 186 -13.88 6.87 -10.21
N PRO A 187 -13.55 6.93 -8.91
CA PRO A 187 -13.83 5.82 -8.01
C PRO A 187 -15.33 5.55 -7.98
N THR A 188 -15.71 4.29 -8.10
CA THR A 188 -17.10 3.80 -7.99
C THR A 188 -17.42 3.39 -6.56
N ILE A 189 -16.40 3.01 -5.81
CA ILE A 189 -16.42 2.74 -4.37
C ILE A 189 -15.23 3.45 -3.71
N PRO A 190 -15.23 3.62 -2.37
CA PRO A 190 -14.05 4.08 -1.66
C PRO A 190 -12.80 3.21 -1.88
N VAL A 191 -11.68 3.86 -2.13
CA VAL A 191 -10.35 3.24 -2.30
C VAL A 191 -9.38 3.88 -1.30
N TYR A 192 -8.44 3.09 -0.80
CA TYR A 192 -7.52 3.53 0.23
C TYR A 192 -6.17 2.84 0.12
N GLU A 193 -5.17 3.52 0.68
CA GLU A 193 -3.79 3.07 0.83
C GLU A 193 -3.37 3.33 2.28
N TYR A 194 -2.58 2.42 2.84
CA TYR A 194 -1.99 2.58 4.17
C TYR A 194 -0.48 2.48 4.06
N TYR A 195 0.21 3.53 4.50
CA TYR A 195 1.67 3.56 4.49
C TYR A 195 2.22 3.63 5.91
N THR A 196 3.34 2.93 6.11
CA THR A 196 4.12 3.07 7.35
C THR A 196 4.99 4.32 7.24
N THR A 197 4.77 5.26 8.14
CA THR A 197 5.57 6.49 8.28
C THR A 197 6.97 6.19 8.80
N MET A 198 7.89 7.13 8.61
CA MET A 198 9.26 7.03 9.13
C MET A 198 9.29 7.16 10.67
N GLY A 199 10.46 6.90 11.25
CA GLY A 199 10.69 6.93 12.69
C GLY A 199 10.78 5.55 13.33
N GLU A 200 11.27 5.50 14.57
CA GLU A 200 11.32 4.27 15.36
C GLU A 200 9.90 3.79 15.72
N ASP A 201 9.03 4.74 16.06
CA ASP A 201 7.59 4.54 16.20
C ASP A 201 6.91 4.43 14.84
N ARG A 202 6.88 3.21 14.32
CA ARG A 202 6.17 2.89 13.08
C ARG A 202 4.67 3.18 13.25
N ARG A 203 4.13 4.13 12.49
CA ARG A 203 2.69 4.48 12.49
C ARG A 203 2.09 4.40 11.10
N LEU A 204 0.78 4.14 11.06
CA LEU A 204 0.02 4.15 9.81
C LEU A 204 -0.43 5.56 9.43
N LEU A 205 -0.21 5.91 8.18
CA LEU A 205 -0.84 7.03 7.49
C LEU A 205 -1.83 6.45 6.49
N LYS A 206 -3.05 7.00 6.44
CA LYS A 206 -4.07 6.57 5.49
C LYS A 206 -4.22 7.60 4.38
N LEU A 207 -4.19 7.14 3.13
CA LEU A 207 -4.66 7.88 1.97
C LEU A 207 -5.98 7.26 1.51
N TYR A 208 -6.93 8.10 1.13
CA TYR A 208 -8.29 7.67 0.85
C TYR A 208 -8.91 8.53 -0.23
N GLU A 209 -9.63 7.92 -1.17
CA GLU A 209 -10.43 8.61 -2.17
C GLU A 209 -11.80 7.94 -2.37
N SER A 210 -12.83 8.74 -2.59
CA SER A 210 -14.18 8.29 -2.91
C SER A 210 -14.90 9.32 -3.79
N THR A 211 -16.09 9.00 -4.29
CA THR A 211 -16.91 9.95 -5.06
C THR A 211 -17.28 11.21 -4.29
N SER A 212 -17.31 11.16 -2.95
CA SER A 212 -17.72 12.26 -2.08
C SER A 212 -16.57 12.91 -1.31
N SER A 213 -15.35 12.37 -1.39
CA SER A 213 -14.19 12.94 -0.67
C SER A 213 -13.67 14.25 -1.31
N GLY A 214 -14.02 14.51 -2.57
CA GLY A 214 -13.55 15.68 -3.31
C GLY A 214 -12.06 15.61 -3.66
N GLY A 215 -11.54 14.40 -3.87
CA GLY A 215 -10.12 14.08 -4.11
C GLY A 215 -9.49 13.29 -2.96
N VAL A 216 -8.19 13.02 -3.08
CA VAL A 216 -7.45 12.22 -2.09
C VAL A 216 -7.34 12.94 -0.74
N ARG A 217 -7.65 12.23 0.34
CA ARG A 217 -7.56 12.72 1.72
C ARG A 217 -6.59 11.89 2.55
N LEU A 218 -5.74 12.57 3.31
CA LEU A 218 -5.00 11.99 4.42
C LEU A 218 -5.93 11.74 5.62
N ASN A 219 -5.79 10.59 6.28
CA ASN A 219 -6.40 10.25 7.56
C ASN A 219 -7.92 10.44 7.62
N ARG A 220 -8.61 10.22 6.50
CA ARG A 220 -10.08 10.25 6.48
C ARG A 220 -10.65 8.95 7.06
N ILE A 221 -11.57 9.09 8.01
CA ILE A 221 -12.30 7.97 8.62
C ILE A 221 -13.78 8.15 8.33
N VAL A 222 -14.39 7.10 7.82
CA VAL A 222 -15.76 7.07 7.33
C VAL A 222 -16.43 5.80 7.83
N GLU A 223 -17.69 5.92 8.23
CA GLU A 223 -18.60 4.79 8.35
C GLU A 223 -19.28 4.56 6.99
N HIS A 224 -19.09 3.37 6.43
CA HIS A 224 -19.61 3.02 5.11
C HIS A 224 -20.98 2.36 5.21
N ASN A 225 -21.77 2.53 4.16
CA ASN A 225 -22.97 1.74 3.98
C ASN A 225 -22.58 0.26 3.70
N PRO A 226 -23.01 -0.72 4.50
CA PRO A 226 -22.57 -2.10 4.34
C PRO A 226 -23.06 -2.78 3.05
N GLN A 227 -24.10 -2.24 2.38
CA GLN A 227 -24.64 -2.79 1.13
C GLN A 227 -24.02 -2.20 -0.13
N THR A 228 -23.49 -0.97 -0.08
CA THR A 228 -22.97 -0.28 -1.28
C THR A 228 -21.52 0.18 -1.14
N PHE A 229 -20.95 0.08 0.06
CA PHE A 229 -19.66 0.64 0.47
C PHE A 229 -19.52 2.15 0.34
N MET A 230 -20.58 2.88 -0.03
CA MET A 230 -20.53 4.34 -0.14
C MET A 230 -20.41 4.98 1.24
N GLU A 231 -19.85 6.19 1.28
CA GLU A 231 -19.77 6.96 2.52
C GLU A 231 -21.16 7.23 3.09
N GLN A 232 -21.40 6.80 4.33
CA GLN A 232 -22.64 7.07 5.05
C GLN A 232 -22.45 8.19 6.08
N GLU A 233 -21.36 8.14 6.85
CA GLU A 233 -21.02 9.18 7.81
C GLU A 233 -19.51 9.43 7.87
N VAL A 234 -19.12 10.69 7.77
CA VAL A 234 -17.72 11.11 7.87
C VAL A 234 -17.39 11.38 9.33
N LYS A 235 -16.59 10.51 9.95
CA LYS A 235 -16.15 10.66 11.35
C LYS A 235 -14.95 11.59 11.46
N ILE A 236 -14.00 11.46 10.54
CA ILE A 236 -12.82 12.33 10.42
C ILE A 236 -12.72 12.78 8.96
N GLU A 237 -12.81 14.08 8.73
CA GLU A 237 -12.83 14.67 7.39
C GLU A 237 -11.52 14.45 6.60
N GLY A 238 -10.40 14.34 7.32
CA GLY A 238 -9.06 14.24 6.73
C GLY A 238 -8.57 15.55 6.11
N ILE A 239 -7.38 15.49 5.51
CA ILE A 239 -6.70 16.63 4.88
C ILE A 239 -6.59 16.37 3.38
N LEU A 240 -7.11 17.28 2.55
CA LEU A 240 -7.00 17.17 1.10
C LEU A 240 -5.54 17.30 0.67
N VAL A 241 -5.10 16.37 -0.17
CA VAL A 241 -3.78 16.37 -0.81
C VAL A 241 -3.94 16.18 -2.30
N SER A 242 -3.15 16.92 -3.09
CA SER A 242 -3.21 16.85 -4.55
C SER A 242 -1.87 17.22 -5.16
N GLY A 243 -1.66 16.81 -6.41
CA GLY A 243 -0.49 17.20 -7.20
C GLY A 243 -0.44 18.69 -7.54
N GLU A 244 -1.56 19.43 -7.44
CA GLU A 244 -1.61 20.87 -7.66
C GLU A 244 -0.94 21.66 -6.53
N HIS A 245 -0.93 21.10 -5.32
CA HIS A 245 -0.32 21.68 -4.12
C HIS A 245 0.91 20.87 -3.70
N MET A 246 1.79 20.62 -4.66
CA MET A 246 2.97 19.79 -4.49
C MET A 246 4.21 20.44 -5.14
N GLN A 247 5.38 20.18 -4.58
CA GLN A 247 6.67 20.45 -5.19
C GLN A 247 7.45 19.15 -5.40
N LYS A 248 8.02 18.99 -6.59
CA LYS A 248 8.95 17.89 -6.90
C LYS A 248 10.36 18.24 -6.42
N ALA A 249 11.07 17.26 -5.89
CA ALA A 249 12.50 17.28 -5.61
C ALA A 249 13.18 16.11 -6.33
N SER A 250 14.51 16.09 -6.39
CA SER A 250 15.24 15.02 -7.09
C SER A 250 15.08 13.64 -6.44
N ASN A 251 14.90 13.60 -5.12
CA ASN A 251 14.70 12.39 -4.33
C ASN A 251 13.30 12.32 -3.68
N GLY A 252 12.27 12.93 -4.27
CA GLY A 252 10.91 12.77 -3.75
C GLY A 252 9.94 13.90 -4.05
N ASN A 253 8.81 13.90 -3.33
CA ASN A 253 7.75 14.91 -3.46
C ASN A 253 7.40 15.55 -2.10
N ILE A 254 7.06 16.83 -2.13
CA ILE A 254 6.56 17.59 -0.98
C ILE A 254 5.11 17.96 -1.27
N TYR A 255 4.18 17.47 -0.45
CA TYR A 255 2.78 17.89 -0.48
C TYR A 255 2.53 18.94 0.60
N PHE A 256 1.92 20.05 0.20
CA PHE A 256 1.69 21.18 1.08
C PHE A 256 0.35 21.08 1.79
N LEU A 257 0.38 21.06 3.12
CA LEU A 257 -0.80 20.96 3.98
C LEU A 257 -1.21 22.31 4.54
N ASN A 258 -2.53 22.53 4.62
CA ASN A 258 -3.14 23.71 5.24
C ASN A 258 -3.84 23.39 6.58
N LYS A 259 -3.64 22.18 7.10
CA LYS A 259 -4.15 21.69 8.39
C LYS A 259 -3.06 20.90 9.10
N MET A 260 -3.17 20.83 10.42
CA MET A 260 -2.23 20.07 11.23
C MET A 260 -2.48 18.57 11.05
N LEU A 261 -1.46 17.81 10.70
CA LEU A 261 -1.53 16.35 10.59
C LEU A 261 -1.04 15.74 11.91
N VAL A 262 -1.97 15.10 12.64
CA VAL A 262 -1.68 14.50 13.94
C VAL A 262 -2.11 13.04 13.92
N TYR A 263 -1.30 12.19 14.54
CA TYR A 263 -1.69 10.84 14.90
C TYR A 263 -2.18 10.89 16.35
N ASP A 264 -3.48 10.97 16.57
CA ASP A 264 -4.10 11.07 17.89
C ASP A 264 -5.01 9.86 18.19
N ASP A 265 -5.58 9.80 19.39
CA ASP A 265 -6.47 8.70 19.81
C ASP A 265 -7.75 8.63 18.95
N ASP A 266 -8.24 9.77 18.44
CA ASP A 266 -9.41 9.79 17.57
C ASP A 266 -9.12 9.08 16.24
N PHE A 267 -7.98 9.37 15.62
CA PHE A 267 -7.56 8.68 14.41
C PHE A 267 -7.14 7.24 14.68
N ALA A 268 -6.29 6.99 15.67
CA ALA A 268 -5.67 5.68 15.91
C ALA A 268 -6.63 4.66 16.56
N LEU A 269 -7.29 5.05 17.65
CA LEU A 269 -8.13 4.17 18.47
C LEU A 269 -9.61 4.21 18.03
N ASN A 270 -10.11 5.40 17.71
CA ASN A 270 -11.51 5.56 17.27
C ASN A 270 -11.71 5.38 15.76
N GLY A 271 -10.63 5.46 14.97
CA GLY A 271 -10.62 5.22 13.53
C GLY A 271 -9.97 3.89 13.15
N LEU A 272 -8.65 3.89 12.97
CA LEU A 272 -7.87 2.75 12.44
C LEU A 272 -8.13 1.44 13.19
N ALA A 273 -8.25 1.48 14.53
CA ALA A 273 -8.51 0.29 15.34
C ALA A 273 -9.94 -0.26 15.22
N LYS A 274 -10.79 0.34 14.37
CA LYS A 274 -12.17 -0.09 14.08
C LYS A 274 -12.40 -0.34 12.59
N GLU A 275 -11.34 -0.41 11.79
CA GLU A 275 -11.42 -0.76 10.38
C GLU A 275 -10.51 -1.94 10.04
N ARG A 276 -10.86 -2.60 8.93
CA ARG A 276 -10.02 -3.62 8.32
C ARG A 276 -8.95 -2.94 7.48
N LEU A 277 -7.69 -3.21 7.82
CA LEU A 277 -6.54 -2.63 7.14
C LEU A 277 -6.09 -3.61 6.05
N ARG A 278 -6.36 -3.29 4.78
CA ARG A 278 -5.91 -4.08 3.62
C ARG A 278 -4.72 -3.40 2.96
N PHE A 279 -3.65 -4.14 2.78
CA PHE A 279 -2.40 -3.69 2.17
C PHE A 279 -2.11 -4.56 0.96
N ASP A 280 -1.82 -3.95 -0.17
CA ASP A 280 -1.11 -4.66 -1.24
C ASP A 280 0.30 -5.01 -0.74
N PHE A 281 0.81 -6.21 -1.03
CA PHE A 281 2.16 -6.58 -0.58
C PHE A 281 3.23 -5.67 -1.21
N THR A 282 2.99 -5.12 -2.40
CA THR A 282 3.89 -4.17 -3.06
C THR A 282 3.85 -2.78 -2.41
N ALA A 283 2.81 -2.47 -1.61
CA ALA A 283 2.79 -1.28 -0.75
C ALA A 283 3.76 -1.36 0.42
N LEU A 284 4.15 -2.58 0.81
CA LEU A 284 5.13 -2.81 1.86
C LEU A 284 6.57 -2.61 1.38
N THR A 285 6.79 -2.30 0.10
CA THR A 285 8.11 -2.27 -0.53
C THR A 285 8.39 -0.87 -1.09
N PRO A 286 8.92 0.06 -0.27
CA PRO A 286 9.33 1.39 -0.72
C PRO A 286 10.21 1.36 -1.96
N GLU A 287 11.06 0.34 -2.10
CA GLU A 287 12.02 0.20 -3.18
C GLU A 287 11.36 0.06 -4.55
N LEU A 288 10.24 -0.66 -4.66
CA LEU A 288 9.49 -0.76 -5.93
C LEU A 288 8.87 0.57 -6.35
N MET A 289 8.39 1.35 -5.37
CA MET A 289 7.83 2.66 -5.60
C MET A 289 8.92 3.67 -5.99
N ASN A 290 10.06 3.65 -5.28
CA ASN A 290 11.21 4.53 -5.53
C ASN A 290 11.89 4.25 -6.86
N LEU A 291 11.95 2.98 -7.28
CA LEU A 291 12.39 2.59 -8.63
C LEU A 291 11.43 3.11 -9.72
N GLY A 292 10.21 3.51 -9.36
CA GLY A 292 9.16 3.90 -10.29
C GLY A 292 8.57 2.70 -11.05
N TYR A 293 8.61 1.52 -10.44
CA TYR A 293 8.22 0.26 -11.08
C TYR A 293 6.87 -0.27 -10.57
N ARG A 294 6.46 0.10 -9.36
CA ARG A 294 5.12 -0.19 -8.83
C ARG A 294 4.05 0.54 -9.66
N ARG A 295 3.08 -0.22 -10.19
CA ARG A 295 1.91 0.26 -10.93
C ARG A 295 2.21 1.16 -12.16
N LEU A 296 3.11 0.71 -13.05
CA LEU A 296 3.28 1.32 -14.37
C LEU A 296 2.05 1.09 -15.26
N MET A 297 1.32 2.17 -15.57
CA MET A 297 0.06 2.13 -16.33
C MET A 297 0.27 2.10 -17.86
N ASN A 298 1.23 1.30 -18.34
CA ASN A 298 1.52 1.15 -19.77
C ASN A 298 2.21 -0.18 -20.09
N ASN A 299 2.24 -0.58 -21.37
CA ASN A 299 2.79 -1.86 -21.84
C ASN A 299 4.33 -1.98 -21.80
N SER A 300 5.05 -1.00 -21.23
CA SER A 300 6.51 -1.02 -21.15
C SER A 300 7.03 -1.88 -20.01
N PHE A 301 6.15 -2.31 -19.11
CA PHE A 301 6.52 -3.12 -17.96
C PHE A 301 7.13 -4.47 -18.36
N ARG A 302 7.92 -5.05 -17.47
CA ARG A 302 8.40 -6.43 -17.51
C ARG A 302 8.28 -7.04 -16.12
N THR A 303 8.27 -8.36 -16.02
CA THR A 303 8.45 -9.01 -14.72
C THR A 303 9.82 -8.63 -14.16
N LEU A 304 9.85 -8.19 -12.92
CA LEU A 304 11.07 -7.75 -12.23
C LEU A 304 11.50 -8.85 -11.27
N TYR A 305 12.67 -9.44 -11.50
CA TYR A 305 13.31 -10.30 -10.51
C TYR A 305 13.95 -9.43 -9.42
N LEU A 306 13.62 -9.74 -8.18
CA LEU A 306 14.05 -8.98 -7.01
C LEU A 306 15.13 -9.81 -6.27
N PRO A 307 16.40 -9.37 -6.29
CA PRO A 307 17.47 -10.01 -5.54
C PRO A 307 17.15 -10.12 -4.04
N VAL A 308 17.78 -11.07 -3.37
CA VAL A 308 17.50 -11.44 -1.97
C VAL A 308 17.47 -10.24 -1.01
N ASP A 309 18.38 -9.29 -1.20
CA ASP A 309 18.55 -8.12 -0.32
C ASP A 309 18.00 -6.83 -0.95
N TYR A 310 17.17 -6.92 -2.00
CA TYR A 310 16.62 -5.72 -2.65
C TYR A 310 15.56 -5.01 -1.81
N MET A 311 14.81 -5.75 -0.98
CA MET A 311 13.68 -5.23 -0.22
C MET A 311 13.89 -5.38 1.28
N ASP A 312 13.72 -4.30 2.03
CA ASP A 312 13.93 -4.30 3.48
C ASP A 312 12.84 -5.06 4.24
N ASN A 313 11.59 -4.93 3.78
CA ASN A 313 10.42 -5.50 4.45
C ASN A 313 10.09 -6.93 4.00
N ILE A 314 10.69 -7.41 2.90
CA ILE A 314 10.47 -8.77 2.39
C ILE A 314 11.83 -9.42 2.16
N LYS A 315 12.28 -10.21 3.14
CA LYS A 315 13.58 -10.89 3.11
C LYS A 315 13.42 -12.29 2.55
N VAL A 316 14.09 -12.59 1.43
CA VAL A 316 14.07 -13.91 0.81
C VAL A 316 15.20 -14.76 1.38
N LEU A 317 14.87 -15.72 2.24
CA LEU A 317 15.86 -16.64 2.81
C LEU A 317 16.19 -17.80 1.85
N SER A 318 15.24 -18.17 0.99
CA SER A 318 15.42 -19.13 -0.10
C SER A 318 14.31 -18.98 -1.14
N GLY A 319 14.62 -19.19 -2.42
CA GLY A 319 13.66 -19.01 -3.51
C GLY A 319 14.12 -17.94 -4.50
N LYS A 320 13.20 -17.49 -5.36
CA LYS A 320 13.38 -16.38 -6.30
C LYS A 320 12.12 -15.54 -6.30
N LEU A 321 12.23 -14.28 -5.94
CA LEU A 321 11.10 -13.38 -5.81
C LEU A 321 10.97 -12.53 -7.07
N PHE A 322 9.74 -12.42 -7.56
CA PHE A 322 9.41 -11.64 -8.73
C PHE A 322 8.28 -10.69 -8.42
N TYR A 323 8.36 -9.47 -8.92
CA TYR A 323 7.25 -8.54 -9.02
C TYR A 323 6.64 -8.62 -10.41
N ASN A 324 5.33 -8.84 -10.44
CA ASN A 324 4.55 -9.00 -11.65
C ASN A 324 3.51 -7.86 -11.70
N PRO A 325 3.69 -6.88 -12.61
CA PRO A 325 2.88 -5.65 -12.62
C PRO A 325 1.47 -5.81 -13.23
N GLY A 326 1.15 -6.96 -13.83
CA GLY A 326 -0.20 -7.37 -14.28
C GLY A 326 -0.98 -6.43 -15.21
N PHE A 327 -0.39 -5.34 -15.72
CA PHE A 327 -1.13 -4.32 -16.48
C PHE A 327 -1.73 -4.89 -17.78
N ARG A 328 -3.06 -4.78 -17.90
CA ARG A 328 -3.90 -5.39 -18.96
C ARG A 328 -3.72 -6.91 -19.09
N GLY A 329 -3.18 -7.57 -18.06
CA GLY A 329 -3.05 -9.02 -17.97
C GLY A 329 -4.37 -9.74 -17.68
N GLY A 330 -5.42 -8.98 -17.30
CA GLY A 330 -6.69 -9.56 -16.87
C GLY A 330 -6.57 -10.27 -15.53
N TRP A 331 -5.66 -9.85 -14.66
CA TRP A 331 -5.51 -10.47 -13.34
C TRP A 331 -6.51 -9.87 -12.36
N SER A 332 -6.90 -10.67 -11.39
CA SER A 332 -7.89 -10.29 -10.38
C SER A 332 -7.24 -9.86 -9.07
N ASP A 333 -5.92 -9.61 -9.09
CA ASP A 333 -5.14 -9.16 -7.93
C ASP A 333 -5.67 -7.81 -7.43
N TYR A 334 -5.55 -7.54 -6.13
CA TYR A 334 -6.22 -6.41 -5.49
C TYR A 334 -5.96 -5.07 -6.20
N GLN A 335 -4.70 -4.79 -6.51
CA GLN A 335 -4.31 -3.60 -7.28
C GLN A 335 -3.79 -3.96 -8.67
N GLY A 336 -3.97 -5.22 -9.10
CA GLY A 336 -3.61 -5.72 -10.41
C GLY A 336 -2.13 -5.99 -10.62
N ASP A 337 -1.35 -6.01 -9.55
CA ASP A 337 0.02 -6.48 -9.47
C ASP A 337 0.17 -7.50 -8.33
N GLU A 338 1.22 -8.33 -8.39
CA GLU A 338 1.50 -9.33 -7.36
C GLU A 338 3.02 -9.51 -7.18
N LEU A 339 3.38 -10.00 -5.99
CA LEU A 339 4.68 -10.60 -5.75
C LEU A 339 4.56 -12.13 -5.77
N SER A 340 5.44 -12.81 -6.52
CA SER A 340 5.48 -14.27 -6.59
C SER A 340 6.85 -14.80 -6.20
N LEU A 341 6.87 -15.64 -5.15
CA LEU A 341 8.08 -16.34 -4.73
C LEU A 341 8.08 -17.75 -5.31
N HIS A 342 9.03 -18.02 -6.20
CA HIS A 342 9.19 -19.32 -6.82
C HIS A 342 10.21 -20.16 -6.04
N ALA A 343 9.79 -21.37 -5.64
CA ALA A 343 10.62 -22.32 -4.93
C ALA A 343 11.74 -22.89 -5.80
N GLN A 344 12.85 -23.20 -5.14
CA GLN A 344 13.93 -23.99 -5.72
C GLN A 344 13.78 -25.46 -5.29
N LYS A 345 14.71 -26.32 -5.70
CA LYS A 345 14.67 -27.77 -5.39
C LYS A 345 14.47 -28.06 -3.90
N ASP A 346 15.04 -27.22 -3.04
CA ASP A 346 15.01 -27.38 -1.58
C ASP A 346 13.86 -26.61 -0.89
N GLY A 347 12.92 -26.05 -1.67
CA GLY A 347 11.80 -25.23 -1.19
C GLY A 347 12.07 -23.72 -1.34
N SER A 348 11.25 -22.92 -0.67
CA SER A 348 11.37 -21.47 -0.52
C SER A 348 11.09 -21.05 0.92
N ASP A 349 11.58 -19.88 1.30
CA ASP A 349 11.49 -19.32 2.63
C ASP A 349 11.54 -17.78 2.52
N VAL A 350 10.48 -17.11 2.94
CA VAL A 350 10.39 -15.65 2.93
C VAL A 350 9.90 -15.15 4.28
N LEU A 351 10.52 -14.07 4.76
CA LEU A 351 10.17 -13.37 5.98
C LEU A 351 9.66 -11.97 5.62
N ILE A 352 8.43 -11.67 6.02
CA ILE A 352 7.72 -10.42 5.67
C ILE A 352 7.50 -9.64 6.95
N LYS A 353 8.04 -8.42 7.02
CA LYS A 353 7.80 -7.47 8.10
C LYS A 353 6.41 -6.87 7.91
N LEU A 354 5.53 -7.05 8.90
CA LEU A 354 4.15 -6.58 8.81
C LEU A 354 4.06 -5.07 9.13
N PRO A 355 3.06 -4.36 8.59
CA PRO A 355 2.71 -3.00 9.03
C PRO A 355 2.47 -2.94 10.55
N PRO A 356 2.67 -1.77 11.18
CA PRO A 356 2.32 -1.59 12.59
C PRO A 356 0.79 -1.64 12.80
N VAL A 357 0.36 -1.95 14.02
CA VAL A 357 -1.03 -1.80 14.45
C VAL A 357 -1.25 -0.46 15.15
N SER A 358 -2.46 0.09 15.08
CA SER A 358 -2.79 1.38 15.69
C SER A 358 -3.19 1.31 17.16
N ALA A 359 -3.54 0.11 17.64
CA ALA A 359 -3.95 -0.16 19.01
C ALA A 359 -3.48 -1.56 19.43
N ASP A 360 -3.35 -1.75 20.74
CA ASP A 360 -3.17 -3.06 21.32
C ASP A 360 -4.44 -3.90 21.15
N GLY A 361 -4.29 -5.20 20.84
CA GLY A 361 -5.42 -6.12 20.86
C GLY A 361 -5.24 -7.38 20.05
N MET A 362 -6.34 -8.14 19.92
CA MET A 362 -6.38 -9.32 19.08
C MET A 362 -6.67 -8.96 17.63
N TYR A 363 -5.79 -9.38 16.72
CA TYR A 363 -5.91 -9.16 15.28
C TYR A 363 -5.98 -10.49 14.53
N GLN A 364 -6.90 -10.59 13.58
CA GLN A 364 -6.81 -11.57 12.52
C GLN A 364 -5.83 -11.09 11.45
N VAL A 365 -4.85 -11.94 11.12
CA VAL A 365 -3.99 -11.75 9.97
C VAL A 365 -4.53 -12.59 8.83
N ARG A 366 -4.81 -11.98 7.69
CA ARG A 366 -5.39 -12.65 6.52
C ARG A 366 -4.61 -12.36 5.25
N MET A 367 -4.73 -13.22 4.27
CA MET A 367 -4.11 -13.03 2.94
C MET A 367 -5.10 -13.37 1.83
N GLY A 368 -5.05 -12.62 0.74
CA GLY A 368 -5.77 -12.93 -0.50
C GLY A 368 -5.12 -14.06 -1.28
N PHE A 369 -5.94 -14.94 -1.87
CA PHE A 369 -5.47 -16.01 -2.75
C PHE A 369 -6.36 -16.21 -3.96
N PHE A 370 -5.71 -16.60 -5.06
CA PHE A 370 -6.34 -17.18 -6.25
C PHE A 370 -5.99 -18.65 -6.36
N SER A 371 -6.95 -19.46 -6.84
CA SER A 371 -6.73 -20.86 -7.15
C SER A 371 -5.64 -20.98 -8.20
N ASN A 372 -4.60 -21.76 -7.92
CA ASN A 372 -3.57 -22.07 -8.90
C ASN A 372 -2.93 -23.44 -8.54
N PRO A 373 -2.86 -24.41 -9.47
CA PRO A 373 -2.27 -25.72 -9.22
C PRO A 373 -0.73 -25.68 -9.10
N LEU A 374 -0.10 -24.56 -9.42
CA LEU A 374 1.35 -24.33 -9.26
C LEU A 374 1.74 -23.89 -7.84
N ARG A 375 0.78 -23.70 -6.93
CA ARG A 375 1.08 -23.42 -5.51
C ARG A 375 1.73 -24.62 -4.82
N GLY A 376 2.18 -24.44 -3.58
CA GLY A 376 2.91 -25.46 -2.82
C GLY A 376 2.23 -25.86 -1.53
N ILE A 377 2.83 -26.83 -0.83
CA ILE A 377 2.55 -27.06 0.58
C ILE A 377 3.34 -26.01 1.37
N VAL A 378 2.64 -25.18 2.14
CA VAL A 378 3.18 -24.05 2.89
C VAL A 378 3.07 -24.27 4.40
N GLN A 379 4.07 -23.82 5.16
CA GLN A 379 3.99 -23.64 6.60
C GLN A 379 4.13 -22.15 6.90
N TYR A 380 3.12 -21.60 7.60
CA TYR A 380 3.14 -20.24 8.11
C TYR A 380 3.80 -20.17 9.48
N TYR A 381 4.48 -19.07 9.76
CA TYR A 381 5.00 -18.71 11.08
C TYR A 381 4.71 -17.24 11.36
N PHE A 382 4.47 -16.90 12.62
CA PHE A 382 4.21 -15.53 13.05
C PHE A 382 4.89 -15.24 14.39
N GLY A 383 5.30 -13.99 14.58
CA GLY A 383 5.86 -13.51 15.84
C GLY A 383 6.77 -12.31 15.63
N THR A 384 7.56 -11.98 16.65
CA THR A 384 8.63 -10.98 16.56
C THR A 384 9.90 -11.61 15.99
N GLU A 385 10.92 -10.79 15.69
CA GLU A 385 12.21 -11.29 15.18
C GLU A 385 12.85 -12.33 16.12
N ASP A 386 12.75 -12.11 17.43
CA ASP A 386 13.31 -12.99 18.46
C ASP A 386 12.44 -14.23 18.76
N ASN A 387 11.14 -14.19 18.43
CA ASN A 387 10.19 -15.24 18.82
C ASN A 387 9.14 -15.50 17.73
N ILE A 388 9.58 -16.05 16.60
CA ILE A 388 8.70 -16.49 15.52
C ILE A 388 8.32 -17.97 15.68
N ALA A 389 7.03 -18.28 15.68
CA ALA A 389 6.51 -19.63 15.93
C ALA A 389 5.65 -20.14 14.77
N ALA A 390 5.67 -21.46 14.54
CA ALA A 390 4.84 -22.09 13.51
C ALA A 390 3.35 -21.96 13.84
N ILE A 391 2.54 -21.68 12.83
CA ILE A 391 1.09 -21.56 12.94
C ILE A 391 0.44 -22.81 12.36
N GLY A 392 -0.29 -23.54 13.20
CA GLY A 392 -1.02 -24.73 12.76
C GLY A 392 -0.13 -25.80 12.10
N ILE A 393 -0.72 -26.59 11.22
CA ILE A 393 -0.04 -27.59 10.39
C ILE A 393 0.21 -27.05 8.98
N PRO A 394 1.16 -27.62 8.21
CA PRO A 394 1.35 -27.24 6.82
C PRO A 394 0.06 -27.42 5.99
N ILE A 395 -0.19 -26.48 5.08
CA ILE A 395 -1.40 -26.39 4.25
C ILE A 395 -1.02 -26.62 2.79
N ASP A 396 -1.81 -27.40 2.06
CA ASP A 396 -1.69 -27.52 0.61
C ASP A 396 -2.50 -26.41 -0.07
N GLU A 397 -1.81 -25.42 -0.65
CA GLU A 397 -2.45 -24.27 -1.31
C GLU A 397 -2.78 -24.53 -2.79
N ARG A 398 -2.56 -25.76 -3.29
CA ARG A 398 -2.89 -26.11 -4.68
C ARG A 398 -4.39 -26.26 -4.83
N VAL A 399 -4.95 -25.41 -5.69
CA VAL A 399 -6.37 -25.44 -6.02
C VAL A 399 -6.52 -25.39 -7.54
N ASP A 400 -7.32 -26.30 -8.09
CA ASP A 400 -7.57 -26.40 -9.52
C ASP A 400 -8.40 -25.20 -10.02
N PHE A 401 -8.02 -24.64 -11.16
CA PHE A 401 -8.69 -23.46 -11.73
C PHE A 401 -10.17 -23.70 -12.07
N ASN A 402 -10.55 -24.93 -12.44
CA ASN A 402 -11.90 -25.22 -12.91
C ASN A 402 -12.88 -25.41 -11.76
N THR A 403 -12.42 -26.06 -10.68
CA THR A 403 -13.23 -26.35 -9.49
C THR A 403 -13.13 -25.24 -8.45
N GLY A 404 -12.02 -24.53 -8.38
CA GLY A 404 -11.77 -23.48 -7.40
C GLY A 404 -11.98 -23.98 -5.98
N TYR A 405 -12.57 -23.13 -5.14
CA TYR A 405 -12.82 -23.42 -3.73
C TYR A 405 -14.17 -24.12 -3.46
N ILE A 406 -14.88 -24.58 -4.49
CA ILE A 406 -16.12 -25.37 -4.32
C ILE A 406 -15.92 -26.58 -3.38
N PRO A 407 -14.83 -27.38 -3.49
CA PRO A 407 -14.61 -28.51 -2.58
C PRO A 407 -14.44 -28.11 -1.10
N PHE A 408 -14.13 -26.84 -0.83
CA PHE A 408 -13.94 -26.29 0.51
C PHE A 408 -15.21 -25.64 1.07
N GLY A 409 -16.33 -25.68 0.34
CA GLY A 409 -17.61 -25.10 0.75
C GLY A 409 -17.96 -23.78 0.10
N TRP A 410 -17.20 -23.34 -0.91
CA TRP A 410 -17.60 -22.19 -1.73
C TRP A 410 -18.89 -22.52 -2.52
N SER A 411 -19.89 -21.65 -2.45
CA SER A 411 -21.17 -21.81 -3.19
C SER A 411 -21.87 -20.47 -3.45
N ASP A 412 -22.65 -20.44 -4.53
CA ASP A 412 -23.62 -19.38 -4.88
C ASP A 412 -25.03 -19.66 -4.37
N SER A 413 -25.25 -20.81 -3.71
CA SER A 413 -26.58 -21.26 -3.29
C SER A 413 -26.96 -20.78 -1.88
N PHE A 414 -28.17 -21.13 -1.42
CA PHE A 414 -28.72 -20.81 -0.09
C PHE A 414 -27.89 -21.36 1.10
N VAL A 415 -26.87 -22.17 0.84
CA VAL A 415 -25.93 -22.62 1.88
C VAL A 415 -25.08 -21.43 2.31
N ASP A 416 -24.98 -21.19 3.61
CA ASP A 416 -24.13 -20.15 4.20
C ASP A 416 -22.64 -20.49 3.97
N SER A 417 -22.17 -20.17 2.77
CA SER A 417 -20.83 -20.47 2.28
C SER A 417 -19.77 -19.76 3.12
N ASP A 418 -20.06 -18.55 3.60
CA ASP A 418 -19.17 -17.81 4.49
C ASP A 418 -18.95 -18.59 5.80
N LEU A 419 -20.02 -19.12 6.42
CA LEU A 419 -19.89 -19.92 7.64
C LEU A 419 -19.07 -21.21 7.42
N ILE A 420 -19.28 -21.92 6.31
CA ILE A 420 -18.55 -23.16 6.01
C ILE A 420 -17.07 -22.88 5.75
N LEU A 421 -16.77 -21.88 4.92
CA LEU A 421 -15.40 -21.49 4.62
C LEU A 421 -14.68 -21.05 5.90
N TYR A 422 -15.36 -20.30 6.77
CA TYR A 422 -14.77 -19.81 8.02
C TYR A 422 -14.31 -20.94 8.94
N GLN A 423 -15.04 -22.07 8.98
CA GLN A 423 -14.61 -23.28 9.73
C GLN A 423 -13.30 -23.88 9.21
N ALA A 424 -12.92 -23.61 7.97
CA ALA A 424 -11.67 -24.01 7.35
C ALA A 424 -10.61 -22.89 7.33
N ASN A 425 -10.80 -21.81 8.09
CA ASN A 425 -9.99 -20.60 8.05
C ASN A 425 -9.93 -19.96 6.65
N LEU A 426 -11.04 -20.04 5.91
CA LEU A 426 -11.22 -19.40 4.60
C LEU A 426 -12.38 -18.40 4.68
N MET A 427 -12.39 -17.43 3.80
CA MET A 427 -13.50 -16.50 3.59
C MET A 427 -13.63 -16.24 2.09
N LYS A 428 -14.83 -15.89 1.61
CA LYS A 428 -14.95 -15.37 0.24
C LYS A 428 -14.08 -14.12 0.06
N ALA A 429 -13.62 -13.89 -1.17
CA ALA A 429 -12.88 -12.68 -1.51
C ALA A 429 -13.72 -11.40 -1.22
N PRO A 430 -13.06 -10.23 -1.12
CA PRO A 430 -13.73 -8.96 -0.90
C PRO A 430 -14.67 -8.58 -2.03
N ASN A 431 -15.77 -7.92 -1.69
CA ASN A 431 -16.74 -7.47 -2.68
C ASN A 431 -16.22 -6.28 -3.51
N GLY A 432 -15.32 -5.48 -2.94
CA GLY A 432 -14.77 -4.28 -3.55
C GLY A 432 -13.69 -4.49 -4.61
N ILE A 433 -13.38 -5.74 -4.98
CA ILE A 433 -12.40 -6.07 -6.02
C ILE A 433 -13.16 -6.67 -7.20
N GLN A 434 -12.88 -6.25 -8.43
CA GLN A 434 -13.49 -6.83 -9.63
C GLN A 434 -12.69 -8.02 -10.17
N ASN A 435 -13.40 -9.00 -10.72
CA ASN A 435 -12.88 -10.18 -11.37
C ASN A 435 -12.59 -9.89 -12.85
N PHE A 436 -11.31 -9.96 -13.25
CA PHE A 436 -10.81 -9.62 -14.59
C PHE A 436 -11.10 -8.15 -15.01
N MET A 437 -10.08 -7.44 -15.51
CA MET A 437 -10.19 -6.07 -16.01
C MET A 437 -11.46 -5.81 -16.86
N GLY A 438 -12.40 -5.01 -16.35
CA GLY A 438 -13.62 -4.63 -17.07
C GLY A 438 -14.71 -5.70 -17.17
N GLY A 439 -14.60 -6.79 -16.39
CA GLY A 439 -15.60 -7.86 -16.31
C GLY A 439 -16.83 -7.52 -15.47
N GLY A 440 -16.76 -6.50 -14.60
CA GLY A 440 -17.87 -5.98 -13.78
C GLY A 440 -18.40 -6.92 -12.69
N GLU A 441 -17.91 -8.16 -12.61
CA GLU A 441 -18.28 -9.09 -11.55
C GLU A 441 -17.39 -8.91 -10.33
N SER A 442 -17.98 -8.99 -9.15
CA SER A 442 -17.21 -8.93 -7.91
C SER A 442 -16.37 -10.18 -7.74
N LEU A 443 -15.16 -10.01 -7.21
CA LEU A 443 -14.28 -11.11 -6.87
C LEU A 443 -14.86 -12.00 -5.78
N ARG A 444 -15.72 -11.45 -4.92
CA ARG A 444 -16.50 -12.21 -3.94
C ARG A 444 -17.32 -13.33 -4.55
N ASP A 445 -17.83 -13.11 -5.77
CA ASP A 445 -18.64 -14.06 -6.53
C ASP A 445 -17.79 -15.00 -7.39
N SER A 446 -16.45 -14.90 -7.28
CA SER A 446 -15.53 -15.82 -7.92
C SER A 446 -15.20 -17.02 -7.03
N LYS A 447 -15.49 -18.22 -7.53
CA LYS A 447 -15.06 -19.48 -6.90
C LYS A 447 -13.56 -19.68 -6.87
N THR A 448 -12.79 -18.91 -7.65
CA THR A 448 -11.34 -19.04 -7.72
C THR A 448 -10.61 -18.12 -6.76
N SER A 449 -11.33 -17.34 -5.95
CA SER A 449 -10.73 -16.30 -5.11
C SER A 449 -11.26 -16.35 -3.68
N ILE A 450 -10.36 -16.32 -2.72
CA ILE A 450 -10.69 -16.35 -1.29
C ILE A 450 -9.75 -15.43 -0.50
N ARG A 451 -10.08 -15.25 0.78
CA ARG A 451 -9.14 -14.84 1.82
C ARG A 451 -8.86 -16.03 2.72
N ARG A 452 -7.62 -16.24 3.14
CA ARG A 452 -7.26 -17.20 4.18
C ARG A 452 -6.98 -16.46 5.48
N ILE A 453 -7.59 -16.91 6.56
CA ILE A 453 -7.25 -16.48 7.91
C ILE A 453 -6.00 -17.26 8.32
N ILE A 454 -4.87 -16.56 8.40
CA ILE A 454 -3.59 -17.17 8.79
C ILE A 454 -3.62 -17.52 10.28
N GLY A 455 -4.18 -16.63 11.10
CA GLY A 455 -4.39 -16.84 12.52
C GLY A 455 -4.90 -15.60 13.23
N VAL A 456 -5.09 -15.72 14.54
CA VAL A 456 -5.46 -14.63 15.46
C VAL A 456 -4.32 -14.42 16.43
N PHE A 457 -3.82 -13.20 16.55
CA PHE A 457 -2.63 -12.89 17.35
C PHE A 457 -2.87 -11.68 18.24
N ASP A 458 -2.29 -11.70 19.44
CA ASP A 458 -2.19 -10.52 20.30
C ASP A 458 -1.05 -9.64 19.77
N MET A 459 -1.41 -8.47 19.25
CA MET A 459 -0.49 -7.51 18.67
C MET A 459 -0.47 -6.22 19.49
N ARG A 460 0.72 -5.64 19.64
CA ARG A 460 0.96 -4.44 20.45
C ARG A 460 1.50 -3.29 19.61
N VAL A 461 1.12 -2.07 19.98
CA VAL A 461 1.70 -0.85 19.39
C VAL A 461 3.19 -0.80 19.71
N GLY A 462 4.01 -0.40 18.75
CA GLY A 462 5.48 -0.33 18.89
C GLY A 462 6.21 -1.66 18.66
N GLU A 463 5.53 -2.80 18.80
CA GLU A 463 6.10 -4.11 18.48
C GLU A 463 6.13 -4.36 16.96
N THR A 464 7.22 -4.97 16.48
CA THR A 464 7.35 -5.35 15.07
C THR A 464 7.13 -6.85 14.89
N TYR A 465 6.07 -7.18 14.18
CA TYR A 465 5.70 -8.55 13.85
C TYR A 465 6.11 -8.94 12.43
N TYR A 466 6.33 -10.23 12.24
CA TYR A 466 6.70 -10.83 10.97
C TYR A 466 5.80 -12.02 10.64
N LEU A 467 5.46 -12.15 9.36
CA LEU A 467 4.90 -13.36 8.77
C LEU A 467 6.01 -14.06 7.99
N ARG A 468 6.29 -15.33 8.30
CA ARG A 468 7.23 -16.15 7.53
C ARG A 468 6.48 -17.28 6.83
N ILE A 469 6.81 -17.51 5.57
CA ILE A 469 6.17 -18.54 4.75
C ILE A 469 7.26 -19.45 4.21
N LYS A 470 7.14 -20.76 4.47
CA LYS A 470 8.06 -21.78 3.98
C LYS A 470 7.35 -22.81 3.14
N THR A 471 7.93 -23.20 2.01
CA THR A 471 7.44 -24.33 1.21
C THR A 471 8.28 -25.59 1.43
N SER A 472 7.67 -26.76 1.23
CA SER A 472 8.36 -28.06 1.28
C SER A 472 9.34 -28.25 0.11
N SER A 473 10.43 -28.98 0.33
CA SER A 473 11.36 -29.37 -0.72
C SER A 473 10.76 -30.37 -1.73
N GLY A 474 11.33 -30.42 -2.95
CA GLY A 474 11.02 -31.45 -3.94
C GLY A 474 9.94 -31.12 -4.98
N MET A 475 9.35 -29.93 -4.96
CA MET A 475 8.43 -29.45 -6.00
C MET A 475 8.77 -28.02 -6.40
N ASN A 476 8.70 -27.71 -7.71
CA ASN A 476 8.63 -26.32 -8.14
C ASN A 476 7.25 -25.80 -7.75
N SER A 477 7.19 -24.87 -6.81
CA SER A 477 5.94 -24.28 -6.31
C SER A 477 6.05 -22.77 -6.18
N GLU A 478 4.90 -22.10 -6.17
CA GLU A 478 4.78 -20.65 -6.06
C GLU A 478 4.09 -20.26 -4.74
N VAL A 479 4.63 -19.27 -4.04
CA VAL A 479 3.93 -18.54 -2.98
C VAL A 479 3.47 -17.21 -3.55
N LEU A 480 2.17 -16.98 -3.52
CA LEU A 480 1.54 -15.73 -3.94
C LEU A 480 1.51 -14.74 -2.79
N LEU A 481 1.85 -13.49 -3.09
CA LEU A 481 1.75 -12.33 -2.23
C LEU A 481 0.99 -11.23 -3.01
N ASP A 482 -0.34 -11.24 -2.91
CA ASP A 482 -1.26 -10.24 -3.51
C ASP A 482 -1.60 -9.15 -2.49
N TYR A 483 -2.52 -9.42 -1.55
CA TYR A 483 -2.79 -8.53 -0.41
C TYR A 483 -2.79 -9.23 0.95
N LEU A 484 -2.50 -8.44 1.98
CA LEU A 484 -2.53 -8.75 3.41
C LEU A 484 -3.66 -7.96 4.07
N GLU A 485 -4.38 -8.57 5.02
CA GLU A 485 -5.29 -7.84 5.92
C GLU A 485 -4.84 -7.98 7.37
N LEU A 486 -4.82 -6.86 8.10
CA LEU A 486 -4.79 -6.81 9.56
C LEU A 486 -6.16 -6.36 10.05
N VAL A 487 -6.87 -7.25 10.74
CA VAL A 487 -8.27 -7.03 11.11
C VAL A 487 -8.43 -7.08 12.63
N PRO A 488 -8.70 -5.96 13.31
CA PRO A 488 -8.88 -5.96 14.76
C PRO A 488 -10.16 -6.69 15.18
N SER A 489 -10.18 -7.24 16.38
CA SER A 489 -11.35 -7.94 16.97
C SER A 489 -12.61 -7.07 17.04
N THR A 490 -12.44 -5.75 17.14
CA THR A 490 -13.52 -4.76 17.03
C THR A 490 -14.26 -4.77 15.68
N VAL A 491 -13.71 -5.45 14.66
CA VAL A 491 -14.29 -5.63 13.33
C VAL A 491 -14.78 -7.07 13.14
N TYR A 492 -13.90 -8.07 13.28
CA TYR A 492 -14.26 -9.45 12.93
C TYR A 492 -15.06 -10.20 14.03
N ASP A 493 -15.01 -9.73 15.28
CA ASP A 493 -15.68 -10.33 16.45
C ASP A 493 -16.55 -9.30 17.19
N ASN A 494 -17.10 -8.35 16.43
CA ASN A 494 -17.96 -7.32 16.97
C ASN A 494 -19.35 -7.90 17.32
N PRO A 495 -19.83 -7.72 18.57
CA PRO A 495 -21.09 -8.33 19.02
C PRO A 495 -22.35 -7.67 18.46
N GLU A 496 -22.24 -6.44 17.93
CA GLU A 496 -23.38 -5.64 17.48
C GLU A 496 -23.45 -5.51 15.95
N VAL A 497 -22.30 -5.50 15.28
CA VAL A 497 -22.19 -5.26 13.84
C VAL A 497 -21.35 -6.35 13.20
N SER A 498 -21.92 -7.11 12.27
CA SER A 498 -21.14 -8.08 11.49
C SER A 498 -20.10 -7.38 10.61
N GLU A 499 -18.96 -8.03 10.40
CA GLU A 499 -17.97 -7.59 9.40
C GLU A 499 -18.65 -7.45 8.03
N ASP A 500 -18.38 -6.34 7.34
CA ASP A 500 -18.88 -6.09 6.00
C ASP A 500 -18.18 -6.96 4.94
N ILE A 501 -18.78 -7.07 3.76
CA ILE A 501 -18.28 -7.96 2.69
C ILE A 501 -17.19 -7.35 1.80
N TRP A 502 -16.86 -6.05 1.93
CA TRP A 502 -16.18 -5.25 0.91
C TRP A 502 -14.67 -5.34 0.84
#